data_AF-A0A6J1P667-F1
#
_entry.id   AF-A0A6J1P667-F1
#
_cell.length_a   1.000
_cell.length_b   1.000
_cell.length_c   1.000
_cell.angle_alpha   90.00
_cell.angle_beta   90.00
_cell.angle_gamma   90.00
#
_symmetry.space_group_name_H-M   'P 1'
#
loop_
_entity.id
_entity.type
_entity.pdbx_description
1 polymer ?
#
loop_
_entity_poly.entity_id
_entity_poly.type
_entity_poly.pdbx_seq_one_letter_code
_entity_poly.pdbx_strand_id
1 'polypeptide(L)'
;MSHDVFMHREESRREVVPAMRDERDIGRPVALPPKNGQFANKNARLRSFEGWPQNMRQTPEELAEAGFFYTGNEDAVLCFHCDGGLKGWKRGDQPWAQHAQWFDRCPFLAQAKGKIYIKKMWKEARGIPTNARCVYVASFWEDNLLPQVHSGTNHEWIYNMLDLRLFPPE
;
A
#
# COMPACT_ATOMS: atom_id res chain seq x y z
N MET A 1 -21.20 22.24 70.56
CA MET A 1 -22.35 21.71 69.80
C MET A 1 -22.34 22.42 68.45
N SER A 2 -22.50 21.69 67.33
CA SER A 2 -22.97 22.14 65.99
C SER A 2 -22.66 23.59 65.54
N HIS A 3 -21.93 23.91 64.45
CA HIS A 3 -21.95 23.40 63.05
C HIS A 3 -20.76 24.05 62.26
N ASP A 4 -20.37 23.75 61.00
CA ASP A 4 -20.89 22.79 59.98
C ASP A 4 -19.88 22.42 58.85
N VAL A 5 -20.29 21.44 58.02
CA VAL A 5 -20.07 21.27 56.55
C VAL A 5 -18.68 21.56 55.90
N PHE A 6 -17.92 20.47 55.75
CA PHE A 6 -17.45 19.88 54.47
C PHE A 6 -17.53 20.69 53.16
N MET A 7 -16.38 21.01 52.53
CA MET A 7 -16.25 21.22 51.08
C MET A 7 -14.87 20.77 50.56
N HIS A 8 -14.69 19.46 50.33
CA HIS A 8 -13.63 18.99 49.44
C HIS A 8 -14.05 19.26 47.99
N ARG A 9 -13.47 20.30 47.37
CA ARG A 9 -13.66 20.57 45.94
C ARG A 9 -12.78 19.62 45.12
N GLU A 10 -13.31 18.44 44.83
CA GLU A 10 -12.74 17.58 43.79
C GLU A 10 -12.91 18.26 42.43
N GLU A 11 -11.78 18.66 41.82
CA GLU A 11 -11.77 19.26 40.48
C GLU A 11 -12.10 18.16 39.45
N SER A 12 -13.40 18.02 39.16
CA SER A 12 -13.94 17.04 38.22
C SER A 12 -13.14 17.03 36.91
N ARG A 13 -12.40 15.94 36.70
CA ARG A 13 -11.76 15.62 35.44
C ARG A 13 -12.89 15.45 34.43
N ARG A 14 -13.09 16.44 33.56
CA ARG A 14 -14.08 16.36 32.47
C ARG A 14 -13.70 15.20 31.56
N GLU A 15 -14.32 14.05 31.77
CA GLU A 15 -14.18 12.92 30.86
C GLU A 15 -14.70 13.35 29.50
N VAL A 16 -13.81 13.33 28.51
CA VAL A 16 -14.14 13.67 27.13
C VAL A 16 -14.85 12.46 26.53
N VAL A 17 -16.14 12.31 26.87
CA VAL A 17 -16.99 11.26 26.32
C VAL A 17 -16.92 11.33 24.79
N PRO A 18 -16.46 10.27 24.10
CA PRO A 18 -16.42 10.27 22.64
C PRO A 18 -17.84 10.48 22.11
N ALA A 19 -17.99 11.38 21.14
CA ALA A 19 -19.29 11.69 20.56
C ALA A 19 -19.99 10.38 20.14
N MET A 20 -21.20 10.16 20.68
CA MET A 20 -22.04 9.02 20.33
C MET A 20 -22.22 9.00 18.81
N ARG A 21 -21.86 7.87 18.19
CA ARG A 21 -21.90 7.73 16.73
C ARG A 21 -23.36 7.71 16.28
N ASP A 22 -23.67 8.51 15.27
CA ASP A 22 -24.99 8.57 14.65
C ASP A 22 -25.38 7.19 14.10
N GLU A 23 -26.52 6.66 14.52
CA GLU A 23 -27.02 5.33 14.13
C GLU A 23 -27.24 5.22 12.61
N ARG A 24 -27.35 6.35 11.90
CA ARG A 24 -27.45 6.43 10.44
C ARG A 24 -26.16 6.09 9.68
N ASP A 25 -25.02 5.97 10.37
CA ASP A 25 -23.73 5.59 9.76
C ASP A 25 -23.51 4.05 9.75
N ILE A 26 -24.43 3.27 10.32
CA ILE A 26 -24.40 1.80 10.30
C ILE A 26 -24.64 1.28 8.87
N GLY A 27 -23.56 1.09 8.12
CA GLY A 27 -23.58 0.54 6.75
C GLY A 27 -22.87 1.41 5.72
N ARG A 28 -22.43 2.63 6.07
CA ARG A 28 -21.56 3.40 5.19
C ARG A 28 -20.15 2.77 5.20
N PRO A 29 -19.55 2.44 4.03
CA PRO A 29 -18.17 2.00 4.01
C PRO A 29 -17.27 3.17 4.43
N VAL A 30 -16.77 3.11 5.66
CA VAL A 30 -15.72 4.04 6.13
C VAL A 30 -14.53 3.87 5.19
N ALA A 31 -14.19 4.93 4.46
CA ALA A 31 -13.01 4.93 3.62
C ALA A 31 -11.81 4.70 4.54
N LEU A 32 -11.14 3.56 4.39
CA LEU A 32 -9.98 3.21 5.19
C LEU A 32 -8.94 4.34 5.07
N PRO A 33 -8.25 4.73 6.17
CA PRO A 33 -7.22 5.74 6.09
C PRO A 33 -6.07 5.27 5.18
N PRO A 34 -5.33 6.19 4.55
CA PRO A 34 -4.12 5.83 3.82
C PRO A 34 -3.08 5.27 4.78
N LYS A 35 -2.49 4.11 4.45
CA LYS A 35 -1.46 3.47 5.28
C LYS A 35 -0.22 4.34 5.47
N ASN A 36 0.20 5.04 4.42
CA ASN A 36 1.32 5.99 4.45
C ASN A 36 0.78 7.43 4.32
N GLY A 37 0.15 7.93 5.38
CA GLY A 37 -0.52 9.24 5.40
C GLY A 37 0.40 10.43 5.05
N GLN A 38 1.70 10.35 5.37
CA GLN A 38 2.73 11.32 5.00
C GLN A 38 2.88 11.50 3.48
N PHE A 39 2.51 10.47 2.70
CA PHE A 39 2.53 10.46 1.24
C PHE A 39 1.15 10.69 0.61
N ALA A 40 0.13 11.09 1.37
CA ALA A 40 -1.19 11.44 0.83
C ALA A 40 -1.15 12.65 -0.12
N ASN A 41 -0.28 13.62 0.15
CA ASN A 41 -0.06 14.78 -0.72
C ASN A 41 0.81 14.41 -1.95
N LYS A 42 0.37 14.74 -3.17
CA LYS A 42 1.13 14.47 -4.42
C LYS A 42 2.53 15.07 -4.39
N ASN A 43 2.72 16.25 -3.82
CA ASN A 43 4.04 16.91 -3.73
C ASN A 43 4.97 16.20 -2.74
N ALA A 44 4.43 15.54 -1.70
CA ALA A 44 5.25 14.69 -0.83
C ALA A 44 5.72 13.43 -1.56
N ARG A 45 4.88 12.85 -2.42
CA ARG A 45 5.28 11.74 -3.30
C ARG A 45 6.32 12.17 -4.33
N LEU A 46 6.12 13.31 -5.01
CA LEU A 46 7.10 13.84 -5.97
C LEU A 46 8.49 14.01 -5.34
N ARG A 47 8.58 14.56 -4.13
CA ARG A 47 9.87 14.69 -3.41
C ARG A 47 10.54 13.36 -3.07
N SER A 48 9.81 12.26 -2.96
CA SER A 48 10.43 10.94 -2.71
C SER A 48 11.26 10.44 -3.90
N PHE A 49 10.99 10.90 -5.13
CA PHE A 49 11.69 10.48 -6.35
C PHE A 49 13.06 11.14 -6.54
N GLU A 50 13.64 11.75 -5.49
CA GLU A 50 15.04 12.12 -5.48
C GLU A 50 15.90 10.85 -5.67
N GLY A 51 16.78 10.86 -6.67
CA GLY A 51 17.57 9.67 -7.05
C GLY A 51 16.81 8.61 -7.88
N TRP A 52 15.62 8.89 -8.41
CA TRP A 52 14.94 7.99 -9.36
C TRP A 52 15.79 7.73 -10.61
N PRO A 53 15.91 6.48 -11.13
CA PRO A 53 16.85 6.19 -12.21
C PRO A 53 16.47 6.89 -13.53
N GLN A 54 17.42 7.62 -14.12
CA GLN A 54 17.18 8.46 -15.30
C GLN A 54 16.85 7.70 -16.59
N ASN A 55 17.11 6.39 -16.63
CA ASN A 55 16.81 5.51 -17.75
C ASN A 55 15.38 4.93 -17.72
N MET A 56 14.60 5.21 -16.68
CA MET A 56 13.20 4.77 -16.59
C MET A 56 12.30 5.55 -17.54
N ARG A 57 11.33 4.84 -18.16
CA ARG A 57 10.31 5.49 -18.99
C ARG A 57 9.28 6.23 -18.13
N GLN A 58 8.96 5.67 -16.97
CA GLN A 58 7.92 6.16 -16.08
C GLN A 58 8.46 7.38 -15.33
N THR A 59 7.81 8.52 -15.50
CA THR A 59 8.27 9.75 -14.84
C THR A 59 7.81 9.79 -13.37
N PRO A 60 8.54 10.48 -12.48
CA PRO A 60 8.08 10.78 -11.13
C PRO A 60 6.65 11.35 -11.07
N GLU A 61 6.25 12.15 -12.05
CA GLU A 61 4.92 12.75 -12.15
C GLU A 61 3.84 11.70 -12.46
N GLU A 62 4.07 10.82 -13.44
CA GLU A 62 3.15 9.71 -13.77
C GLU A 62 2.96 8.78 -12.57
N LEU A 63 4.06 8.44 -11.87
CA LEU A 63 4.07 7.57 -10.70
C LEU A 63 3.39 8.22 -9.48
N ALA A 64 3.77 9.45 -9.14
CA ALA A 64 3.17 10.21 -8.05
C ALA A 64 1.69 10.50 -8.28
N GLU A 65 1.26 10.71 -9.52
CA GLU A 65 -0.16 10.84 -9.88
C GLU A 65 -0.92 9.54 -9.64
N ALA A 66 -0.36 8.40 -10.07
CA ALA A 66 -0.90 7.06 -9.79
C ALA A 66 -0.82 6.63 -8.31
N GLY A 67 -0.41 7.53 -7.41
CA GLY A 67 -0.41 7.32 -5.97
C GLY A 67 0.84 6.63 -5.43
N PHE A 68 1.88 6.48 -6.25
CA PHE A 68 3.14 5.85 -5.85
C PHE A 68 4.15 6.86 -5.29
N PHE A 69 4.95 6.44 -4.33
CA PHE A 69 6.15 7.13 -3.85
C PHE A 69 7.35 6.18 -3.99
N TYR A 70 8.54 6.73 -4.21
CA TYR A 70 9.77 5.96 -4.38
C TYR A 70 10.28 5.46 -3.02
N THR A 71 10.81 4.24 -2.98
CA THR A 71 11.39 3.64 -1.77
C THR A 71 12.85 4.03 -1.53
N GLY A 72 13.51 4.65 -2.51
CA GLY A 72 14.96 4.88 -2.50
C GLY A 72 15.79 3.70 -3.04
N ASN A 73 15.16 2.60 -3.47
CA ASN A 73 15.84 1.40 -3.95
C ASN A 73 15.42 1.01 -5.39
N GLU A 74 16.39 0.78 -6.27
CA GLU A 74 16.21 0.39 -7.68
C GLU A 74 15.14 1.23 -8.40
N ASP A 75 14.07 0.60 -8.89
CA ASP A 75 12.87 1.21 -9.44
C ASP A 75 11.62 0.88 -8.60
N ALA A 76 11.81 0.52 -7.32
CA ALA A 76 10.75 0.08 -6.44
C ALA A 76 9.93 1.26 -5.89
N VAL A 77 8.61 1.16 -6.02
CA VAL A 77 7.67 2.20 -5.54
C VAL A 77 6.52 1.58 -4.74
N LEU A 78 5.99 2.33 -3.78
CA LEU A 78 4.87 1.92 -2.91
C LEU A 78 3.68 2.84 -3.08
N CYS A 79 2.45 2.31 -3.08
CA CYS A 79 1.26 3.16 -3.05
C CYS A 79 1.00 3.73 -1.65
N PHE A 80 0.80 5.05 -1.53
CA PHE A 80 0.54 5.69 -0.24
C PHE A 80 -0.69 5.15 0.51
N HIS A 81 -1.68 4.62 -0.22
CA HIS A 81 -2.99 4.26 0.35
C HIS A 81 -3.16 2.76 0.58
N CYS A 82 -2.88 1.92 -0.42
CA CYS A 82 -3.01 0.46 -0.28
C CYS A 82 -1.70 -0.22 0.15
N ASP A 83 -0.56 0.46 0.01
CA ASP A 83 0.78 -0.05 0.35
C ASP A 83 1.17 -1.27 -0.48
N GLY A 84 0.63 -1.33 -1.71
CA GLY A 84 1.06 -2.25 -2.75
C GLY A 84 2.34 -1.74 -3.42
N GLY A 85 3.35 -2.60 -3.50
CA GLY A 85 4.64 -2.32 -4.13
C GLY A 85 4.74 -2.80 -5.57
N LEU A 86 5.45 -2.03 -6.40
CA LEU A 86 5.81 -2.40 -7.78
C LEU A 86 7.29 -2.12 -8.03
N LYS A 87 7.95 -3.03 -8.75
CA LYS A 87 9.33 -2.89 -9.25
C LYS A 87 9.50 -3.64 -10.58
N GLY A 88 10.61 -3.43 -11.28
CA GLY A 88 10.89 -4.05 -12.58
C GLY A 88 10.03 -3.46 -13.72
N TRP A 89 9.85 -2.15 -13.71
CA TRP A 89 9.03 -1.39 -14.65
C TRP A 89 9.57 -1.47 -16.08
N LYS A 90 8.70 -1.85 -17.02
CA LYS A 90 9.04 -1.97 -18.45
C LYS A 90 8.64 -0.71 -19.20
N ARG A 91 9.26 -0.43 -20.35
CA ARG A 91 9.00 0.78 -21.17
C ARG A 91 7.53 0.98 -21.60
N GLY A 92 6.75 -0.10 -21.66
CA GLY A 92 5.31 -0.05 -21.97
C GLY A 92 4.41 0.18 -20.76
N ASP A 93 4.87 -0.08 -19.54
CA ASP A 93 4.04 -0.11 -18.33
C ASP A 93 3.47 1.27 -18.03
N GLN A 94 2.17 1.34 -17.74
CA GLN A 94 1.49 2.58 -17.37
C GLN A 94 1.16 2.54 -15.87
N PRO A 95 1.60 3.50 -15.04
CA PRO A 95 1.44 3.43 -13.59
C PRO A 95 0.01 3.17 -13.11
N TRP A 96 -1.00 3.83 -13.71
CA TRP A 96 -2.40 3.57 -13.40
C TRP A 96 -2.90 2.18 -13.80
N ALA A 97 -2.40 1.62 -14.91
CA ALA A 97 -2.78 0.30 -15.38
C ALA A 97 -2.18 -0.78 -14.47
N GLN A 98 -0.89 -0.67 -14.13
CA GLN A 98 -0.23 -1.57 -13.17
C GLN A 98 -0.91 -1.51 -11.80
N HIS A 99 -1.24 -0.30 -11.30
CA HIS A 99 -1.98 -0.16 -10.04
C HIS A 99 -3.33 -0.91 -10.08
N ALA A 100 -4.10 -0.77 -11.17
CA ALA A 100 -5.39 -1.44 -11.32
C ALA A 100 -5.30 -2.94 -11.59
N GLN A 101 -4.23 -3.41 -12.20
CA GLN A 101 -3.98 -4.82 -12.47
C GLN A 101 -3.55 -5.58 -11.21
N TRP A 102 -2.72 -4.97 -10.36
CA TRP A 102 -2.14 -5.62 -9.19
C TRP A 102 -2.90 -5.35 -7.88
N PHE A 103 -3.53 -4.17 -7.74
CA PHE A 103 -4.18 -3.71 -6.50
C PHE A 103 -5.59 -3.16 -6.75
N ASP A 104 -6.43 -3.96 -7.43
CA ASP A 104 -7.81 -3.66 -7.80
C ASP A 104 -8.73 -3.20 -6.65
N ARG A 105 -8.39 -3.58 -5.40
CA ARG A 105 -9.11 -3.20 -4.16
C ARG A 105 -8.62 -1.89 -3.52
N CYS A 106 -7.64 -1.19 -4.08
CA CYS A 106 -7.12 0.06 -3.52
C CYS A 106 -8.21 1.16 -3.46
N PRO A 107 -8.52 1.74 -2.28
CA PRO A 107 -9.55 2.78 -2.17
C PRO A 107 -9.23 4.05 -2.96
N PHE A 108 -7.97 4.51 -2.91
CA PHE A 108 -7.50 5.65 -3.71
C PHE A 108 -7.69 5.41 -5.22
N LEU A 109 -7.31 4.22 -5.72
CA LEU A 109 -7.50 3.85 -7.11
C LEU A 109 -8.99 3.83 -7.50
N ALA A 110 -9.84 3.26 -6.65
CA ALA A 110 -11.29 3.22 -6.86
C ALA A 110 -11.91 4.63 -6.90
N GLN A 111 -11.40 5.56 -6.08
CA GLN A 111 -11.79 6.96 -6.09
C GLN A 111 -11.28 7.71 -7.33
N ALA A 112 -10.01 7.51 -7.72
CA ALA A 112 -9.36 8.27 -8.78
C ALA A 112 -9.70 7.80 -10.20
N LYS A 113 -9.93 6.49 -10.41
CA LYS A 113 -10.17 5.89 -11.75
C LYS A 113 -11.52 5.22 -11.91
N GLY A 114 -12.22 4.91 -10.81
CA GLY A 114 -13.54 4.27 -10.83
C GLY A 114 -13.53 2.78 -11.14
N LYS A 115 -14.56 2.08 -10.67
CA LYS A 115 -14.69 0.61 -10.77
C LYS A 115 -14.72 0.07 -12.20
N ILE A 116 -15.14 0.87 -13.19
CA ILE A 116 -15.19 0.45 -14.61
C ILE A 116 -13.77 0.31 -15.18
N TYR A 117 -12.90 1.30 -14.93
CA TYR A 117 -11.50 1.25 -15.34
C TYR A 117 -10.78 0.04 -14.73
N ILE A 118 -10.95 -0.18 -13.42
CA ILE A 118 -10.35 -1.31 -12.71
C ILE A 118 -10.78 -2.65 -13.32
N LYS A 119 -12.10 -2.84 -13.54
CA LYS A 119 -12.62 -4.05 -14.18
C LYS A 119 -12.14 -4.24 -15.62
N LYS A 120 -11.84 -3.15 -16.35
CA LYS A 120 -11.24 -3.20 -17.70
C LYS A 120 -9.80 -3.71 -17.61
N MET A 121 -8.95 -3.06 -16.81
CA MET A 121 -7.54 -3.44 -16.66
C MET A 121 -7.39 -4.89 -16.16
N TRP A 122 -8.21 -5.31 -15.20
CA TRP A 122 -8.20 -6.70 -14.70
C TRP A 122 -8.68 -7.72 -15.74
N LYS A 123 -9.55 -7.35 -16.69
CA LYS A 123 -9.92 -8.22 -17.82
C LYS A 123 -8.80 -8.31 -18.85
N GLU A 124 -8.13 -7.21 -19.16
CA GLU A 124 -7.01 -7.14 -20.11
C GLU A 124 -5.77 -7.90 -19.60
N ALA A 125 -5.61 -8.01 -18.27
CA ALA A 125 -4.60 -8.85 -17.63
C ALA A 125 -4.85 -10.38 -17.75
N ARG A 126 -6.02 -10.83 -18.24
CA ARG A 126 -6.38 -12.26 -18.39
C ARG A 126 -5.69 -12.90 -19.59
N GLY A 127 -4.40 -13.14 -19.39
CA GLY A 127 -3.46 -13.74 -20.34
C GLY A 127 -2.06 -13.84 -19.75
N ILE A 128 -1.80 -13.16 -18.63
CA ILE A 128 -0.56 -13.27 -17.86
C ILE A 128 -0.73 -14.39 -16.83
N PRO A 129 0.11 -15.44 -16.82
CA PRO A 129 0.00 -16.51 -15.85
C PRO A 129 0.30 -16.00 -14.44
N THR A 130 -0.46 -16.49 -13.45
CA THR A 130 -0.50 -15.97 -12.08
C THR A 130 0.77 -16.22 -11.26
N ASN A 131 1.74 -16.97 -11.80
CA ASN A 131 3.08 -17.15 -11.26
C ASN A 131 4.04 -16.00 -11.60
N ALA A 132 3.71 -15.14 -12.57
CA ALA A 132 4.41 -13.87 -12.82
C ALA A 132 3.94 -12.73 -11.89
N ARG A 133 3.28 -13.07 -10.78
CA ARG A 133 2.78 -12.11 -9.79
C ARG A 133 3.97 -11.48 -9.07
N CYS A 134 4.17 -10.18 -9.26
CA CYS A 134 5.10 -9.41 -8.46
C CYS A 134 4.54 -9.31 -7.03
N VAL A 135 4.83 -10.30 -6.20
CA VAL A 135 4.42 -10.36 -4.79
C VAL A 135 5.49 -9.67 -3.95
N TYR A 136 5.32 -8.38 -3.69
CA TYR A 136 5.90 -7.76 -2.48
C TYR A 136 4.84 -6.89 -1.79
N VAL A 137 4.12 -7.54 -0.87
CA VAL A 137 3.44 -6.85 0.24
C VAL A 137 4.50 -6.21 1.13
N ALA A 138 4.24 -5.01 1.64
CA ALA A 138 5.21 -4.16 2.32
C ALA A 138 5.58 -4.60 3.76
N SER A 139 5.87 -5.88 3.97
CA SER A 139 6.16 -6.46 5.30
C SER A 139 7.34 -7.45 5.30
N PHE A 140 8.34 -7.25 4.43
CA PHE A 140 9.56 -8.07 4.40
C PHE A 140 10.77 -7.32 3.83
N TRP A 141 11.26 -6.32 4.58
CA TRP A 141 12.44 -5.50 4.22
C TRP A 141 13.41 -5.27 5.41
N GLU A 142 13.48 -6.17 6.41
CA GLU A 142 14.36 -5.97 7.59
C GLU A 142 15.44 -7.04 7.83
N ASP A 143 15.34 -8.27 7.29
CA ASP A 143 16.30 -9.33 7.65
C ASP A 143 17.54 -9.42 6.75
N ASN A 144 18.61 -8.85 7.29
CA ASN A 144 20.01 -8.91 6.87
C ASN A 144 20.59 -10.34 6.93
N LEU A 145 20.23 -11.24 6.01
CA LEU A 145 20.92 -12.53 5.83
C LEU A 145 20.98 -13.00 4.36
N LEU A 146 22.05 -12.62 3.65
CA LEU A 146 22.62 -13.46 2.60
C LEU A 146 24.13 -13.63 2.84
N PRO A 147 24.65 -14.87 2.92
CA PRO A 147 26.07 -15.11 3.13
C PRO A 147 26.89 -14.78 1.88
N GLN A 148 28.16 -14.44 2.09
CA GLN A 148 29.14 -14.19 1.03
C GLN A 148 29.24 -15.40 0.09
N VAL A 149 28.91 -15.24 -1.20
CA VAL A 149 29.12 -16.28 -2.22
C VAL A 149 30.21 -15.83 -3.18
N HIS A 150 31.32 -16.57 -3.16
CA HIS A 150 32.45 -16.40 -4.05
C HIS A 150 32.12 -16.82 -5.49
N SER A 151 32.93 -16.31 -6.42
CA SER A 151 32.98 -16.65 -7.85
C SER A 151 32.75 -18.13 -8.19
N GLY A 152 31.79 -18.43 -9.09
CA GLY A 152 31.64 -19.77 -9.67
C GLY A 152 30.36 -20.04 -10.46
N THR A 153 30.30 -19.57 -11.72
CA THR A 153 29.55 -20.12 -12.88
C THR A 153 28.11 -20.67 -12.77
N ASN A 154 27.33 -20.31 -13.80
CA ASN A 154 26.07 -20.89 -14.30
C ASN A 154 24.73 -20.49 -13.65
N HIS A 155 23.86 -19.97 -14.52
CA HIS A 155 22.41 -19.81 -14.32
C HIS A 155 21.73 -21.17 -14.14
N GLU A 156 21.24 -21.50 -12.94
CA GLU A 156 20.07 -22.41 -12.75
C GLU A 156 19.60 -22.43 -11.27
N TRP A 157 18.71 -21.51 -10.85
CA TRP A 157 18.05 -21.56 -9.54
C TRP A 157 16.61 -21.01 -9.56
N ILE A 158 15.84 -21.32 -10.61
CA ILE A 158 14.39 -21.07 -10.62
C ILE A 158 13.68 -22.42 -10.47
N TYR A 159 12.66 -22.47 -9.61
CA TYR A 159 11.80 -23.61 -9.27
C TYR A 159 12.36 -24.63 -8.27
N ASN A 160 12.09 -24.39 -6.98
CA ASN A 160 11.51 -25.43 -6.11
C ASN A 160 10.95 -24.84 -4.80
N MET A 161 9.62 -24.79 -4.68
CA MET A 161 8.86 -25.46 -3.60
C MET A 161 7.37 -25.14 -3.72
N LEU A 162 6.61 -26.16 -4.12
CA LEU A 162 5.18 -26.28 -3.85
C LEU A 162 5.05 -26.92 -2.46
N ASP A 163 4.42 -26.25 -1.49
CA ASP A 163 3.72 -26.99 -0.43
C ASP A 163 2.46 -26.26 0.09
N LEU A 164 1.33 -26.80 -0.40
CA LEU A 164 -0.02 -26.96 0.15
C LEU A 164 -0.51 -26.17 1.40
N ARG A 165 -1.84 -25.90 1.36
CA ARG A 165 -2.76 -25.38 2.41
C ARG A 165 -2.69 -23.85 2.54
N LEU A 166 -3.78 -23.08 2.52
CA LEU A 166 -5.08 -23.30 3.17
C LEU A 166 -6.28 -22.81 2.32
N PHE A 167 -7.16 -23.73 1.92
CA PHE A 167 -8.61 -23.53 1.84
C PHE A 167 -9.26 -24.88 2.18
N PRO A 168 -10.14 -24.97 3.19
CA PRO A 168 -10.93 -26.18 3.41
C PRO A 168 -12.06 -26.26 2.36
N PRO A 169 -12.41 -27.45 1.86
CA PRO A 169 -13.55 -27.63 0.98
C PRO A 169 -14.84 -27.82 1.79
N GLU A 170 -15.89 -27.08 1.42
CA GLU A 170 -17.24 -27.58 1.10
C GLU A 170 -17.96 -26.52 0.24
#